data_AF-A0A523ZYQ1-F1
#
_entry.id   AF-A0A523ZYQ1-F1
#
_cell.length_a   1.000
_cell.length_b   1.000
_cell.length_c   1.000
_cell.angle_alpha   90.00
_cell.angle_beta   90.00
_cell.angle_gamma   90.00
#
_symmetry.space_group_name_H-M   'P 1'
#
loop_
_entity.id
_entity.type
_entity.pdbx_description
1 polymer ?
#
loop_
_entity_poly.entity_id
_entity_poly.type
_entity_poly.pdbx_seq_one_letter_code
_entity_poly.pdbx_strand_id
1 'polypeptide(L)'
;MYNEWYATEFFSQYEPFEDWVTGKAVQSTNVFDAWMLLVNLSSKDDAKITATFFYQDEPPNDFSFVLPAGRQGRVHMQEEPDNLGTANLPPGCNPRKRFGLRVRSDAPILVQATVGDRLADEWVTNSMATFMFHPGPLGELHTQWYYVDCVYLTAEGMALEEREWLTILNPNQSVANCTVTFIPGGDVDVGSGLAKLADKELAPVSHGLTVQPERILPTLISDWPDVLPNQPYAVQVRSDVPVTVQGIRHIFERGKYDSSRCWAVLDARPIAKIDE
;
A
#
# COMPACT_ATOMS: atom_id res chain seq x y z
N MET A 1 16.59 5.36 17.20
CA MET A 1 15.31 6.08 17.02
C MET A 1 15.16 6.31 15.52
N TYR A 2 13.96 6.13 14.96
CA TYR A 2 13.79 6.09 13.50
C TYR A 2 13.78 7.49 12.91
N ASN A 3 14.75 7.75 12.03
CA ASN A 3 14.93 9.01 11.31
C ASN A 3 14.57 8.86 9.82
N GLU A 4 14.13 7.67 9.43
CA GLU A 4 13.74 7.34 8.08
C GLU A 4 12.50 6.44 8.13
N TRP A 5 11.55 6.67 7.23
CA TRP A 5 10.24 6.03 7.22
C TRP A 5 9.76 5.85 5.78
N TYR A 6 9.01 4.78 5.52
CA TYR A 6 8.50 4.45 4.19
C TYR A 6 7.00 4.16 4.22
N ALA A 7 6.26 4.71 3.27
CA ALA A 7 4.98 4.15 2.87
C ALA A 7 5.17 3.54 1.48
N THR A 8 4.93 2.23 1.35
CA THR A 8 5.10 1.54 0.08
C THR A 8 4.15 2.11 -0.97
N GLU A 9 2.90 2.36 -0.59
CA GLU A 9 1.89 2.95 -1.48
C GLU A 9 0.97 3.92 -0.73
N PHE A 10 0.77 5.09 -1.33
CA PHE A 10 -0.39 5.94 -1.16
C PHE A 10 -1.28 5.74 -2.39
N PHE A 11 -2.50 5.32 -2.13
CA PHE A 11 -3.52 5.18 -3.15
C PHE A 11 -4.27 6.50 -3.28
N SER A 12 -4.22 7.10 -4.47
CA SER A 12 -4.74 8.45 -4.71
C SER A 12 -5.79 8.50 -5.83
N GLN A 13 -5.65 7.63 -6.84
CA GLN A 13 -6.66 7.40 -7.87
C GLN A 13 -6.49 5.99 -8.48
N TYR A 14 -7.60 5.36 -8.87
CA TYR A 14 -7.56 4.11 -9.62
C TYR A 14 -7.16 4.37 -11.07
N GLU A 15 -6.27 3.54 -11.59
CA GLU A 15 -6.21 3.32 -13.03
C GLU A 15 -7.57 2.79 -13.50
N PRO A 16 -8.04 3.15 -14.71
CA PRO A 16 -9.25 2.57 -15.27
C PRO A 16 -9.16 1.04 -15.25
N PHE A 17 -10.22 0.38 -14.79
CA PHE A 17 -10.29 -1.06 -14.69
C PHE A 17 -11.58 -1.57 -15.33
N GLU A 18 -11.61 -2.86 -15.67
CA GLU A 18 -12.81 -3.47 -16.23
C GLU A 18 -13.83 -3.75 -15.12
N ASP A 19 -15.05 -3.23 -15.30
CA ASP A 19 -16.21 -3.60 -14.49
C ASP A 19 -16.62 -5.03 -14.81
N TRP A 20 -16.53 -5.93 -13.81
CA TRP A 20 -16.87 -7.34 -13.98
C TRP A 20 -18.35 -7.60 -14.29
N VAL A 21 -19.26 -6.63 -14.13
CA VAL A 21 -20.67 -6.76 -14.53
C VAL A 21 -20.86 -6.44 -16.00
N THR A 22 -20.27 -5.35 -16.47
CA THR A 22 -20.56 -4.80 -17.79
C THR A 22 -19.47 -5.09 -18.83
N GLY A 23 -18.29 -5.53 -18.39
CA GLY A 23 -17.08 -5.68 -19.23
C GLY A 23 -16.55 -4.34 -19.76
N LYS A 24 -17.04 -3.21 -19.23
CA LYS A 24 -16.65 -1.88 -19.67
C LYS A 24 -15.52 -1.35 -18.80
N ALA A 25 -14.63 -0.58 -19.40
CA ALA A 25 -13.70 0.24 -18.63
C ALA A 25 -14.49 1.23 -17.76
N VAL A 26 -14.27 1.17 -16.46
CA VAL A 26 -14.75 2.12 -15.48
C VAL A 26 -13.55 2.80 -14.85
N GLN A 27 -13.69 4.09 -14.56
CA GLN A 27 -12.75 4.82 -13.75
C GLN A 27 -13.48 5.21 -12.49
N SER A 28 -12.95 4.77 -11.35
CA SER A 28 -13.44 5.21 -10.06
C SER A 28 -13.23 6.72 -9.92
N THR A 29 -14.29 7.43 -9.55
CA THR A 29 -14.32 8.89 -9.43
C THR A 29 -14.04 9.38 -8.00
N ASN A 30 -13.59 8.48 -7.13
CA ASN A 30 -13.37 8.75 -5.71
C ASN A 30 -12.47 9.99 -5.52
N VAL A 31 -12.92 10.91 -4.68
CA VAL A 31 -12.04 11.96 -4.15
C VAL A 31 -11.42 11.37 -2.89
N PHE A 32 -10.14 11.05 -2.95
CA PHE A 32 -9.44 10.52 -1.79
C PHE A 32 -9.02 11.65 -0.88
N ASP A 33 -9.18 11.52 0.44
CA ASP A 33 -8.40 12.32 1.39
C ASP A 33 -7.17 11.50 1.75
N ALA A 34 -5.98 12.05 1.55
CA ALA A 34 -4.72 11.36 1.82
C ALA A 34 -3.79 12.23 2.68
N TRP A 35 -3.40 11.70 3.84
CA TRP A 35 -2.68 12.42 4.87
C TRP A 35 -1.40 11.72 5.25
N MET A 36 -0.31 12.48 5.26
CA MET A 36 0.87 12.15 6.04
C MET A 36 0.82 12.92 7.36
N LEU A 37 0.69 12.19 8.46
CA LEU A 37 0.65 12.69 9.82
C LEU A 37 2.01 12.47 10.47
N LEU A 38 2.58 13.50 11.08
CA LEU A 38 3.91 13.46 11.66
C LEU A 38 3.90 14.03 13.08
N VAL A 39 4.75 13.49 13.95
CA VAL A 39 5.07 14.13 15.23
C VAL A 39 6.58 14.18 15.43
N ASN A 40 7.10 15.35 15.76
CA ASN A 40 8.48 15.53 16.18
C ASN A 40 8.62 15.13 17.65
N LEU A 41 9.41 14.08 17.91
CA LEU A 41 9.62 13.55 19.26
C LEU A 41 10.66 14.35 20.04
N SER A 42 11.47 15.18 19.37
CA SER A 42 12.38 16.10 20.06
C SER A 42 11.58 17.23 20.70
N SER A 43 11.84 17.49 21.97
CA SER A 43 11.28 18.64 22.70
C SER A 43 12.16 19.88 22.62
N LYS A 44 13.31 19.80 21.96
CA LYS A 44 14.34 20.85 21.94
C LYS A 44 14.69 21.35 20.55
N ASP A 45 14.65 20.45 19.57
CA ASP A 45 15.16 20.70 18.22
C ASP A 45 14.03 20.55 17.21
N ASP A 46 13.94 21.53 16.30
CA ASP A 46 13.09 21.44 15.14
C ASP A 46 13.61 20.34 14.19
N ALA A 47 12.69 19.58 13.61
CA ALA A 47 13.01 18.51 12.67
C ALA A 47 13.00 19.08 11.24
N LYS A 48 14.11 18.99 10.52
CA LYS A 48 14.14 19.17 9.06
C LYS A 48 13.75 17.85 8.42
N ILE A 49 12.73 17.89 7.58
CA ILE A 49 12.12 16.71 6.99
C ILE A 49 12.18 16.83 5.48
N THR A 50 12.62 15.77 4.81
CA THR A 50 12.54 15.60 3.36
C THR A 50 11.66 14.39 3.04
N ALA A 51 10.58 14.63 2.31
CA ALA A 51 9.73 13.59 1.73
C ALA A 51 10.08 13.41 0.25
N THR A 52 10.36 12.17 -0.16
CA THR A 52 10.62 11.76 -1.55
C THR A 52 9.44 10.94 -2.04
N PHE A 53 8.75 11.41 -3.07
CA PHE A 53 7.64 10.72 -3.75
C PHE A 53 8.19 9.85 -4.88
N PHE A 54 7.80 8.58 -4.92
CA PHE A 54 8.20 7.63 -5.97
C PHE A 54 6.98 7.18 -6.77
N TYR A 55 7.07 7.26 -8.08
CA TYR A 55 5.98 6.85 -8.98
C TYR A 55 6.39 5.61 -9.75
N GLN A 56 5.51 5.06 -10.57
CA GLN A 56 5.84 3.92 -11.44
C GLN A 56 6.55 4.37 -12.72
N ASP A 57 6.18 5.52 -13.25
CA ASP A 57 6.48 5.95 -14.62
C ASP A 57 7.30 7.26 -14.71
N GLU A 58 7.62 7.90 -13.58
CA GLU A 58 8.36 9.16 -13.55
C GLU A 58 9.44 9.20 -12.45
N PRO A 59 10.49 10.04 -12.59
CA PRO A 59 11.52 10.20 -11.57
C PRO A 59 10.95 10.65 -10.22
N PRO A 60 11.63 10.34 -9.11
CA PRO A 60 11.17 10.78 -7.80
C PRO A 60 11.23 12.30 -7.65
N ASN A 61 10.36 12.84 -6.81
CA ASN A 61 10.32 14.27 -6.49
C ASN A 61 10.48 14.48 -4.98
N ASP A 62 11.25 15.50 -4.61
CA ASP A 62 11.50 15.84 -3.21
C ASP A 62 10.71 17.07 -2.77
N PHE A 63 10.20 17.01 -1.55
CA PHE A 63 9.62 18.13 -0.81
C PHE A 63 10.26 18.21 0.57
N SER A 64 10.64 19.42 1.01
CA SER A 64 11.23 19.61 2.33
C SER A 64 10.50 20.67 3.15
N PHE A 65 10.42 20.43 4.45
CA PHE A 65 9.78 21.34 5.42
C PHE A 65 10.42 21.18 6.80
N VAL A 66 10.00 22.05 7.74
CA VAL A 66 10.43 22.01 9.13
C VAL A 66 9.22 21.71 10.02
N LEU A 67 9.36 20.72 10.90
CA LEU A 67 8.38 20.38 11.92
C LEU A 67 8.89 20.82 13.30
N PRO A 68 8.25 21.81 13.95
CA PRO A 68 8.77 22.35 15.21
C PRO A 68 8.89 21.31 16.33
N ALA A 69 9.81 21.55 17.26
CA ALA A 69 10.03 20.70 18.43
C ALA A 69 8.72 20.42 19.20
N GLY A 70 8.44 19.14 19.47
CA GLY A 70 7.28 18.69 20.26
C GLY A 70 5.93 19.00 19.60
N ARG A 71 5.89 19.15 18.27
CA ARG A 71 4.66 19.43 17.51
C ARG A 71 4.29 18.30 16.56
N GLN A 72 2.99 18.20 16.34
CA GLN A 72 2.41 17.42 15.26
C GLN A 72 2.29 18.29 14.01
N GLY A 73 2.49 17.68 12.84
CA GLY A 73 2.19 18.25 11.53
C GLY A 73 1.29 17.31 10.73
N ARG A 74 0.58 17.87 9.76
CA ARG A 74 -0.21 17.11 8.79
C ARG A 74 -0.01 17.69 7.38
N VAL A 75 0.18 16.81 6.42
CA VAL A 75 0.37 17.15 5.01
C VAL A 75 -0.73 16.46 4.21
N HIS A 76 -1.58 17.24 3.56
CA HIS A 76 -2.64 16.75 2.68
C HIS A 76 -2.06 16.50 1.29
N MET A 77 -2.28 15.32 0.74
CA MET A 77 -1.73 14.89 -0.55
C MET A 77 -2.77 15.01 -1.67
N GLN A 78 -3.60 16.05 -1.65
CA GLN A 78 -4.72 16.24 -2.59
C GLN A 78 -4.87 17.71 -3.01
N GLU A 79 -5.40 17.93 -4.22
CA GLU A 79 -5.64 19.27 -4.78
C GLU A 79 -6.79 19.99 -4.06
N GLU A 80 -7.87 19.26 -3.80
CA GLU A 80 -9.05 19.79 -3.15
C GLU A 80 -8.81 20.01 -1.65
N PRO A 81 -9.38 21.08 -1.05
CA PRO A 81 -9.36 21.25 0.39
C PRO A 81 -10.07 20.09 1.11
N ASP A 82 -9.51 19.67 2.25
CA ASP A 82 -10.19 18.76 3.16
C ASP A 82 -11.41 19.42 3.85
N ASN A 83 -12.12 18.64 4.67
CA ASN A 83 -13.23 19.14 5.49
C ASN A 83 -12.84 20.21 6.53
N LEU A 84 -11.54 20.42 6.76
CA LEU A 84 -10.99 21.47 7.61
C LEU A 84 -10.49 22.68 6.79
N GLY A 85 -10.78 22.72 5.48
CA GLY A 85 -10.37 23.79 4.56
C GLY A 85 -8.89 23.80 4.22
N THR A 86 -8.19 22.70 4.47
CA THR A 86 -6.74 22.55 4.27
C THR A 86 -6.46 22.06 2.85
N ALA A 87 -5.90 22.96 2.04
CA ALA A 87 -5.29 22.63 0.76
C ALA A 87 -3.78 22.87 0.87
N ASN A 88 -3.02 21.81 1.12
CA ASN A 88 -1.56 21.89 1.27
C ASN A 88 -0.82 20.76 0.54
N LEU A 89 -1.25 20.47 -0.70
CA LEU A 89 -0.57 19.56 -1.62
C LEU A 89 0.92 19.93 -1.72
N PRO A 90 1.83 19.00 -1.38
CA PRO A 90 3.26 19.24 -1.52
C PRO A 90 3.66 19.47 -2.98
N PRO A 91 4.58 20.41 -3.25
CA PRO A 91 5.27 20.47 -4.53
C PRO A 91 5.86 19.10 -4.90
N GLY A 92 5.62 18.64 -6.13
CA GLY A 92 6.10 17.35 -6.63
C GLY A 92 5.24 16.14 -6.26
N CYS A 93 4.18 16.32 -5.45
CA CYS A 93 3.15 15.31 -5.25
C CYS A 93 2.15 15.36 -6.40
N ASN A 94 1.91 14.23 -7.07
CA ASN A 94 0.89 14.05 -8.09
C ASN A 94 -0.24 13.19 -7.49
N PRO A 95 -1.35 13.81 -7.05
CA PRO A 95 -2.44 13.12 -6.37
C PRO A 95 -3.33 12.30 -7.30
N ARG A 96 -3.01 12.23 -8.59
CA ARG A 96 -3.73 11.44 -9.59
C ARG A 96 -3.00 10.16 -9.97
N LYS A 97 -1.88 9.87 -9.31
CA LYS A 97 -1.06 8.68 -9.51
C LYS A 97 -0.82 7.99 -8.18
N ARG A 98 -0.79 6.67 -8.18
CA ARG A 98 -0.24 5.91 -7.05
C ARG A 98 1.22 6.31 -6.85
N PHE A 99 1.64 6.44 -5.60
CA PHE A 99 3.02 6.76 -5.27
C PHE A 99 3.47 6.10 -3.97
N GLY A 100 4.74 5.74 -3.88
CA GLY A 100 5.41 5.43 -2.64
C GLY A 100 6.01 6.70 -2.01
N LEU A 101 6.31 6.65 -0.73
CA LEU A 101 6.88 7.79 0.00
C LEU A 101 8.05 7.34 0.88
N ARG A 102 9.17 8.06 0.82
CA ARG A 102 10.24 8.00 1.83
C ARG A 102 10.30 9.31 2.57
N VAL A 103 10.33 9.27 3.88
CA VAL A 103 10.48 10.44 4.75
C VAL A 103 11.79 10.31 5.51
N ARG A 104 12.67 11.29 5.40
CA ARG A 104 13.93 11.39 6.15
C ARG A 104 13.92 12.62 7.03
N SER A 105 14.47 12.51 8.23
CA SER A 105 14.59 13.62 9.17
C SER A 105 15.92 13.64 9.91
N ASP A 106 16.39 14.84 10.27
CA ASP A 106 17.57 15.04 11.12
C ASP A 106 17.24 14.92 12.62
N ALA A 107 15.98 14.84 12.99
CA ALA A 107 15.50 14.57 14.34
C ALA A 107 14.54 13.37 14.36
N PRO A 108 14.33 12.72 15.52
CA PRO A 108 13.43 11.59 15.59
C PRO A 108 11.96 11.99 15.44
N ILE A 109 11.26 11.29 14.56
CA ILE A 109 9.84 11.52 14.26
C ILE A 109 9.07 10.20 14.26
N LEU A 110 7.74 10.27 14.37
CA LEU A 110 6.84 9.20 13.93
C LEU A 110 6.06 9.68 12.72
N VAL A 111 5.75 8.75 11.81
CA VAL A 111 4.99 9.02 10.59
C VAL A 111 3.88 7.99 10.43
N GLN A 112 2.67 8.47 10.15
CA GLN A 112 1.47 7.66 9.94
C GLN A 112 0.75 8.15 8.68
N ALA A 113 0.18 7.22 7.92
CA ALA A 113 -0.71 7.51 6.82
C ALA A 113 -2.16 7.42 7.29
N THR A 114 -3.00 8.31 6.79
CA THR A 114 -4.45 8.10 6.75
C THR A 114 -4.92 8.38 5.34
N VAL A 115 -5.64 7.43 4.77
CA VAL A 115 -6.16 7.50 3.41
C VAL A 115 -7.62 7.08 3.43
N GLY A 116 -8.46 7.70 2.62
CA GLY A 116 -9.84 7.28 2.55
C GLY A 116 -10.61 7.79 1.36
N ASP A 117 -11.64 7.03 1.00
CA ASP A 117 -12.61 7.32 -0.05
C ASP A 117 -13.75 8.18 0.50
N ARG A 118 -14.12 9.22 -0.23
CA ARG A 118 -15.41 9.90 -0.04
C ARG A 118 -16.07 10.21 -1.37
N LEU A 119 -17.40 10.28 -1.36
CA LEU A 119 -18.12 10.92 -2.46
C LEU A 119 -17.90 12.43 -2.41
N ALA A 120 -17.94 13.08 -3.56
CA ALA A 120 -17.59 14.50 -3.69
C ALA A 120 -18.52 15.42 -2.85
N ASP A 121 -19.79 15.04 -2.70
CA ASP A 121 -20.81 15.76 -1.93
C ASP A 121 -20.89 15.32 -0.46
N GLU A 122 -20.13 14.31 -0.06
CA GLU A 122 -20.08 13.79 1.30
C GLU A 122 -18.93 14.39 2.11
N TRP A 123 -19.24 14.72 3.37
CA TRP A 123 -18.32 15.34 4.33
C TRP A 123 -17.65 14.31 5.24
N VAL A 124 -17.98 13.03 5.09
CA VAL A 124 -17.46 11.94 5.90
C VAL A 124 -16.91 10.89 4.96
N THR A 125 -15.73 10.37 5.28
CA THR A 125 -15.08 9.28 4.56
C THR A 125 -15.93 8.01 4.64
N ASN A 126 -16.24 7.40 3.49
CA ASN A 126 -17.00 6.16 3.38
C ASN A 126 -16.17 4.94 3.79
N SER A 127 -14.90 4.95 3.40
CA SER A 127 -13.96 3.86 3.64
C SER A 127 -12.59 4.45 3.89
N MET A 128 -11.94 4.05 4.98
CA MET A 128 -10.69 4.65 5.44
C MET A 128 -9.73 3.56 5.90
N ALA A 129 -8.46 3.71 5.53
CA ALA A 129 -7.37 2.96 6.11
C ALA A 129 -6.38 3.90 6.79
N THR A 130 -5.78 3.41 7.87
CA THR A 130 -4.67 4.09 8.52
C THR A 130 -3.60 3.08 8.87
N PHE A 131 -2.34 3.46 8.66
CA PHE A 131 -1.21 2.58 8.86
C PHE A 131 0.03 3.38 9.22
N MET A 132 0.91 2.76 10.00
CA MET A 132 2.22 3.33 10.30
C MET A 132 3.11 3.19 9.08
N PHE A 133 3.97 4.18 8.84
CA PHE A 133 5.04 3.99 7.88
C PHE A 133 5.99 2.90 8.41
N HIS A 134 6.60 2.18 7.48
CA HIS A 134 7.63 1.20 7.80
C HIS A 134 8.93 1.91 8.19
N PRO A 135 9.55 1.61 9.34
CA PRO A 135 10.78 2.27 9.77
C PRO A 135 12.01 1.85 8.96
N GLY A 136 12.81 2.84 8.59
CA GLY A 136 14.14 2.67 7.98
C GLY A 136 15.31 2.88 8.96
N PRO A 137 16.56 2.85 8.46
CA PRO A 137 16.94 2.56 7.08
C PRO A 137 16.66 1.10 6.69
N LEU A 138 16.42 0.85 5.39
CA LEU A 138 16.29 -0.51 4.88
C LEU A 138 17.65 -1.20 4.86
N GLY A 139 17.63 -2.53 4.91
CA GLY A 139 18.81 -3.38 5.02
C GLY A 139 18.47 -4.83 4.72
N GLU A 140 19.35 -5.77 5.06
CA GLU A 140 19.20 -7.18 4.67
C GLU A 140 17.86 -7.81 5.07
N LEU A 141 17.32 -7.46 6.24
CA LEU A 141 16.00 -7.91 6.70
C LEU A 141 14.87 -7.59 5.69
N HIS A 142 15.02 -6.52 4.92
CA HIS A 142 14.02 -5.99 3.99
C HIS A 142 14.18 -6.56 2.57
N THR A 143 14.93 -7.67 2.44
CA THR A 143 15.02 -8.46 1.20
C THR A 143 14.01 -9.60 1.17
N GLN A 144 13.29 -9.85 2.25
CA GLN A 144 12.27 -10.89 2.35
C GLN A 144 11.08 -10.41 3.19
N TRP A 145 9.88 -10.47 2.61
CA TRP A 145 8.65 -9.96 3.20
C TRP A 145 7.53 -11.00 3.15
N TYR A 146 6.63 -10.94 4.13
CA TYR A 146 5.41 -11.74 4.15
C TYR A 146 4.20 -10.91 4.56
N TYR A 147 3.05 -11.19 3.98
CA TYR A 147 1.74 -10.86 4.56
C TYR A 147 0.78 -12.04 4.37
N VAL A 148 -0.18 -12.18 5.27
CA VAL A 148 -0.97 -13.42 5.45
C VAL A 148 -2.48 -13.22 5.44
N ASP A 149 -2.97 -11.99 5.52
CA ASP A 149 -4.39 -11.67 5.31
C ASP A 149 -4.61 -11.54 3.80
N CYS A 150 -4.62 -12.67 3.08
CA CYS A 150 -4.74 -12.67 1.63
C CYS A 150 -5.87 -13.58 1.16
N VAL A 151 -6.85 -12.96 0.51
CA VAL A 151 -7.96 -13.56 -0.22
C VAL A 151 -8.52 -12.45 -1.09
N TYR A 152 -8.92 -12.74 -2.33
CA TYR A 152 -9.75 -11.79 -3.06
C TYR A 152 -11.02 -12.51 -3.51
N LEU A 153 -12.15 -12.01 -3.01
CA LEU A 153 -13.46 -12.59 -3.21
C LEU A 153 -14.15 -12.01 -4.44
N THR A 154 -14.56 -12.90 -5.35
CA THR A 154 -15.31 -12.52 -6.54
C THR A 154 -16.13 -13.69 -7.06
N ALA A 155 -17.40 -13.45 -7.36
CA ALA A 155 -18.29 -14.43 -7.97
C ALA A 155 -19.41 -13.73 -8.74
N GLU A 156 -19.81 -14.34 -9.85
CA GLU A 156 -20.98 -13.88 -10.62
C GLU A 156 -22.23 -13.90 -9.73
N GLY A 157 -23.08 -12.89 -9.85
CA GLY A 157 -24.31 -12.75 -9.07
C GLY A 157 -24.13 -12.24 -7.63
N MET A 158 -22.90 -12.08 -7.14
CA MET A 158 -22.62 -11.47 -5.84
C MET A 158 -22.53 -9.95 -5.96
N ALA A 159 -23.17 -9.23 -5.04
CA ALA A 159 -23.20 -7.77 -5.07
C ALA A 159 -21.84 -7.13 -4.74
N LEU A 160 -20.96 -7.83 -4.03
CA LEU A 160 -19.64 -7.33 -3.64
C LEU A 160 -18.53 -8.03 -4.42
N GLU A 161 -17.43 -7.31 -4.60
CA GLU A 161 -16.21 -7.83 -5.19
C GLU A 161 -14.99 -7.22 -4.52
N GLU A 162 -13.92 -8.00 -4.39
CA GLU A 162 -12.65 -7.54 -3.84
C GLU A 162 -11.59 -7.42 -4.94
N ARG A 163 -10.76 -6.39 -4.80
CA ARG A 163 -9.56 -6.20 -5.62
C ARG A 163 -8.38 -6.03 -4.69
N GLU A 164 -7.37 -6.87 -4.89
CA GLU A 164 -6.15 -6.85 -4.11
C GLU A 164 -4.98 -6.43 -5.00
N TRP A 165 -4.14 -5.55 -4.48
CA TRP A 165 -2.88 -5.14 -5.09
C TRP A 165 -1.72 -5.54 -4.20
N LEU A 166 -0.68 -6.10 -4.81
CA LEU A 166 0.65 -6.19 -4.24
C LEU A 166 1.48 -5.02 -4.77
N THR A 167 1.99 -4.19 -3.88
CA THR A 167 2.88 -3.09 -4.27
C THR A 167 4.26 -3.28 -3.68
N ILE A 168 5.28 -3.08 -4.51
CA ILE A 168 6.69 -3.10 -4.13
C ILE A 168 7.29 -1.72 -4.42
N LEU A 169 7.89 -1.09 -3.41
CA LEU A 169 8.68 0.13 -3.57
C LEU A 169 10.17 -0.22 -3.53
N ASN A 170 10.89 0.12 -4.60
CA ASN A 170 12.34 0.08 -4.68
C ASN A 170 12.91 1.50 -4.51
N PRO A 171 13.38 1.89 -3.32
CA PRO A 171 13.96 3.22 -3.10
C PRO A 171 15.43 3.31 -3.51
N ASN A 172 16.01 2.25 -4.06
CA ASN A 172 17.42 2.18 -4.43
C ASN A 172 17.67 2.75 -5.84
N GLN A 173 18.93 3.08 -6.10
CA GLN A 173 19.44 3.50 -7.41
C GLN A 173 19.73 2.30 -8.35
N SER A 174 19.61 1.07 -7.85
CA SER A 174 19.73 -0.17 -8.61
C SER A 174 18.37 -0.79 -8.86
N VAL A 175 18.27 -1.58 -9.92
CA VAL A 175 17.10 -2.43 -10.19
C VAL A 175 16.92 -3.42 -9.04
N ALA A 176 15.67 -3.71 -8.68
CA ALA A 176 15.31 -4.79 -7.77
C ALA A 176 14.69 -5.94 -8.56
N ASN A 177 15.30 -7.13 -8.46
CA ASN A 177 14.74 -8.37 -8.99
C ASN A 177 14.02 -9.09 -7.87
N CYS A 178 12.71 -9.25 -8.03
CA CYS A 178 11.84 -9.81 -7.02
C CYS A 178 11.28 -11.16 -7.46
N THR A 179 11.09 -12.07 -6.51
CA THR A 179 10.28 -13.27 -6.67
C THR A 179 9.12 -13.19 -5.69
N VAL A 180 7.90 -13.23 -6.22
CA VAL A 180 6.66 -13.26 -5.43
C VAL A 180 6.16 -14.70 -5.42
N THR A 181 5.94 -15.27 -4.24
CA THR A 181 5.37 -16.60 -4.07
C THR A 181 4.02 -16.51 -3.37
N PHE A 182 3.00 -17.10 -3.97
CA PHE A 182 1.68 -17.30 -3.36
C PHE A 182 1.65 -18.67 -2.73
N ILE A 183 1.42 -18.72 -1.42
CA ILE A 183 1.40 -19.94 -0.62
C ILE A 183 -0.07 -20.26 -0.32
N PRO A 184 -0.62 -21.38 -0.83
CA PRO A 184 -2.00 -21.76 -0.59
C PRO A 184 -2.32 -21.84 0.91
N GLY A 185 -3.43 -21.23 1.29
CA GLY A 185 -3.91 -21.15 2.66
C GLY A 185 -5.02 -22.17 2.96
N GLY A 186 -5.64 -21.98 4.12
CA GLY A 186 -6.74 -22.81 4.57
C GLY A 186 -7.15 -22.46 6.00
N ASP A 187 -8.10 -23.22 6.52
CA ASP A 187 -8.66 -23.00 7.86
C ASP A 187 -7.92 -23.84 8.90
N VAL A 188 -7.79 -23.30 10.11
CA VAL A 188 -7.44 -24.10 11.27
C VAL A 188 -8.73 -24.74 11.80
N ASP A 189 -8.80 -26.07 11.76
CA ASP A 189 -9.85 -26.81 12.45
C ASP A 189 -9.56 -26.76 13.96
N VAL A 190 -10.31 -25.93 14.67
CA VAL A 190 -10.17 -25.70 16.12
C VAL A 190 -10.38 -27.00 16.91
N GLY A 191 -11.21 -27.93 16.43
CA GLY A 191 -11.49 -29.18 17.13
C GLY A 191 -10.31 -30.15 17.11
N SER A 192 -9.63 -30.25 15.96
CA SER A 192 -8.45 -31.12 15.81
C SER A 192 -7.12 -30.41 16.08
N GLY A 193 -7.10 -29.08 16.05
CA GLY A 193 -5.88 -28.27 16.12
C GLY A 193 -5.03 -28.33 14.85
N LEU A 194 -5.59 -28.84 13.73
CA LEU A 194 -4.88 -29.03 12.47
C LEU A 194 -5.31 -27.99 11.44
N ALA A 195 -4.36 -27.51 10.64
CA ALA A 195 -4.67 -26.72 9.45
C ALA A 195 -5.18 -27.64 8.32
N LYS A 196 -6.22 -27.19 7.63
CA LYS A 196 -6.81 -27.84 6.44
C LYS A 196 -6.74 -26.86 5.28
N LEU A 197 -6.00 -27.21 4.24
CA LEU A 197 -5.97 -26.46 2.99
C LEU A 197 -7.38 -26.31 2.40
N ALA A 198 -7.67 -25.13 1.85
CA ALA A 198 -8.93 -24.86 1.17
C ALA A 198 -9.09 -25.78 -0.06
N ASP A 199 -8.00 -25.96 -0.81
CA ASP A 199 -7.85 -26.95 -1.87
C ASP A 199 -6.51 -27.68 -1.70
N LYS A 200 -6.55 -29.01 -1.68
CA LYS A 200 -5.38 -29.86 -1.42
C LYS A 200 -4.48 -30.03 -2.63
N GLU A 201 -4.99 -29.74 -3.82
CA GLU A 201 -4.24 -29.87 -5.07
C GLU A 201 -3.49 -28.58 -5.42
N LEU A 202 -3.77 -27.48 -4.72
CA LEU A 202 -3.05 -26.21 -4.92
C LEU A 202 -1.63 -26.31 -4.33
N ALA A 203 -0.66 -26.03 -5.18
CA ALA A 203 0.74 -25.86 -4.82
C ALA A 203 1.11 -24.37 -4.78
N PRO A 204 2.18 -23.99 -4.08
CA PRO A 204 2.72 -22.65 -4.18
C PRO A 204 3.09 -22.28 -5.62
N VAL A 205 2.73 -21.06 -6.04
CA VAL A 205 3.05 -20.52 -7.36
C VAL A 205 3.97 -19.31 -7.21
N SER A 206 4.92 -19.15 -8.13
CA SER A 206 5.94 -18.09 -8.05
C SER A 206 6.03 -17.28 -9.35
N HIS A 207 6.16 -15.97 -9.20
CA HIS A 207 6.29 -15.02 -10.31
C HIS A 207 7.52 -14.14 -10.11
N GLY A 208 8.32 -13.97 -11.17
CA GLY A 208 9.43 -13.02 -11.20
C GLY A 208 8.95 -11.63 -11.59
N LEU A 209 9.40 -10.61 -10.88
CA LEU A 209 9.11 -9.19 -11.15
C LEU A 209 10.38 -8.37 -11.13
N THR A 210 10.39 -7.27 -11.86
CA THR A 210 11.50 -6.31 -11.86
C THR A 210 10.97 -4.92 -11.52
N VAL A 211 11.44 -4.36 -10.40
CA VAL A 211 11.11 -2.98 -10.00
C VAL A 211 12.28 -2.08 -10.35
N GLN A 212 12.01 -1.09 -11.20
CA GLN A 212 13.02 -0.14 -11.65
C GLN A 212 13.57 0.70 -10.47
N PRO A 213 14.79 1.27 -10.60
CA PRO A 213 15.37 2.14 -9.57
C PRO A 213 14.43 3.30 -9.21
N GLU A 214 14.26 3.55 -7.92
CA GLU A 214 13.45 4.65 -7.40
C GLU A 214 12.03 4.66 -7.99
N ARG A 215 11.39 3.50 -8.04
CA ARG A 215 10.01 3.32 -8.52
C ARG A 215 9.19 2.48 -7.57
N ILE A 216 7.87 2.67 -7.66
CA ILE A 216 6.90 1.68 -7.19
C ILE A 216 6.47 0.76 -8.34
N LEU A 217 6.04 -0.45 -7.99
CA LEU A 217 5.35 -1.37 -8.88
C LEU A 217 4.11 -1.92 -8.16
N PRO A 218 2.94 -1.29 -8.33
CA PRO A 218 1.67 -1.90 -7.97
C PRO A 218 1.31 -3.00 -8.97
N THR A 219 0.80 -4.13 -8.50
CA THR A 219 0.34 -5.24 -9.34
C THR A 219 -0.98 -5.78 -8.82
N LEU A 220 -1.99 -5.81 -9.68
CA LEU A 220 -3.30 -6.36 -9.34
C LEU A 220 -3.20 -7.88 -9.30
N ILE A 221 -3.61 -8.51 -8.20
CA ILE A 221 -3.45 -9.97 -8.02
C ILE A 221 -4.19 -10.76 -9.10
N SER A 222 -5.35 -10.28 -9.54
CA SER A 222 -6.14 -10.95 -10.59
C SER A 222 -5.48 -10.98 -11.97
N ASP A 223 -4.38 -10.26 -12.17
CA ASP A 223 -3.59 -10.31 -13.41
C ASP A 223 -2.68 -11.57 -13.45
N TRP A 224 -2.54 -12.29 -12.33
CA TRP A 224 -1.84 -13.57 -12.26
C TRP A 224 -2.83 -14.74 -12.35
N PRO A 225 -2.92 -15.43 -13.50
CA PRO A 225 -3.95 -16.45 -13.73
C PRO A 225 -3.80 -17.68 -12.82
N ASP A 226 -2.60 -17.92 -12.29
CA ASP A 226 -2.32 -19.03 -11.39
C ASP A 226 -2.70 -18.73 -9.93
N VAL A 227 -3.07 -17.48 -9.61
CA VAL A 227 -3.60 -17.08 -8.31
C VAL A 227 -5.12 -17.07 -8.40
N LEU A 228 -5.76 -18.04 -7.76
CA LEU A 228 -7.20 -18.26 -7.90
C LEU A 228 -8.02 -17.36 -6.97
N PRO A 229 -9.17 -16.82 -7.45
CA PRO A 229 -10.10 -16.10 -6.60
C PRO A 229 -10.76 -17.03 -5.57
N ASN A 230 -11.24 -16.45 -4.48
CA ASN A 230 -11.95 -17.16 -3.41
C ASN A 230 -11.13 -18.30 -2.75
N GLN A 231 -9.80 -18.23 -2.83
CA GLN A 231 -8.89 -19.12 -2.12
C GLN A 231 -8.06 -18.27 -1.15
N PRO A 232 -7.95 -18.64 0.13
CA PRO A 232 -7.02 -17.98 1.03
C PRO A 232 -5.58 -18.31 0.61
N TYR A 233 -4.68 -17.36 0.78
CA TYR A 233 -3.25 -17.54 0.55
C TYR A 233 -2.43 -16.66 1.50
N ALA A 234 -1.12 -16.90 1.52
CA ALA A 234 -0.14 -15.95 2.03
C ALA A 234 0.78 -15.54 0.88
N VAL A 235 1.42 -14.38 1.00
CA VAL A 235 2.38 -13.90 0.00
C VAL A 235 3.76 -13.80 0.64
N GLN A 236 4.75 -14.33 -0.05
CA GLN A 236 6.16 -14.10 0.19
C GLN A 236 6.72 -13.24 -0.94
N VAL A 237 7.49 -12.19 -0.62
CA VAL A 237 8.28 -11.44 -1.60
C VAL A 237 9.75 -11.53 -1.22
N ARG A 238 10.58 -12.05 -2.13
CA ARG A 238 12.04 -12.03 -2.03
C ARG A 238 12.60 -11.03 -3.03
N SER A 239 13.62 -10.27 -2.65
CA SER A 239 14.32 -9.32 -3.52
C SER A 239 15.82 -9.43 -3.35
N ASP A 240 16.59 -9.14 -4.39
CA ASP A 240 18.05 -9.07 -4.34
C ASP A 240 18.58 -7.78 -3.68
N VAL A 241 17.74 -6.77 -3.50
CA VAL A 241 18.04 -5.52 -2.79
C VAL A 241 16.96 -5.18 -1.75
N PRO A 242 17.24 -4.34 -0.74
CA PRO A 242 16.23 -3.95 0.23
C PRO A 242 15.08 -3.16 -0.41
N VAL A 243 13.85 -3.64 -0.25
CA VAL A 243 12.62 -2.99 -0.76
C VAL A 243 11.60 -2.82 0.37
N THR A 244 10.48 -2.17 0.11
CA THR A 244 9.29 -2.25 0.96
C THR A 244 8.13 -2.86 0.19
N VAL A 245 7.24 -3.55 0.92
CA VAL A 245 6.12 -4.30 0.36
C VAL A 245 4.85 -3.90 1.10
N GLN A 246 3.72 -3.84 0.42
CA GLN A 246 2.42 -3.60 1.01
C GLN A 246 1.35 -4.30 0.17
N GLY A 247 0.45 -5.04 0.81
CA GLY A 247 -0.78 -5.47 0.18
C GLY A 247 -1.89 -4.45 0.46
N ILE A 248 -2.77 -4.21 -0.50
CA ILE A 248 -3.95 -3.36 -0.33
C ILE A 248 -5.16 -4.10 -0.90
N ARG A 249 -6.26 -4.14 -0.15
CA ARG A 249 -7.53 -4.69 -0.61
C ARG A 249 -8.62 -3.63 -0.55
N HIS A 250 -9.34 -3.45 -1.65
CA HIS A 250 -10.59 -2.70 -1.68
C HIS A 250 -11.75 -3.63 -1.96
N ILE A 251 -12.88 -3.36 -1.31
CA ILE A 251 -14.15 -4.04 -1.53
C ILE A 251 -15.09 -3.05 -2.21
N PHE A 252 -15.63 -3.42 -3.37
CA PHE A 252 -16.60 -2.62 -4.11
C PHE A 252 -17.97 -3.28 -4.11
N GLU A 253 -19.01 -2.47 -4.28
CA GLU A 253 -20.28 -2.98 -4.78
C GLU A 253 -20.22 -2.98 -6.31
N ARG A 254 -20.53 -4.12 -6.91
CA ARG A 254 -20.49 -4.30 -8.36
C ARG A 254 -21.38 -3.29 -9.06
N GLY A 255 -20.83 -2.61 -10.07
CA GLY A 255 -21.51 -1.52 -10.78
C GLY A 255 -21.56 -0.18 -10.02
N LYS A 256 -20.97 -0.10 -8.81
CA LYS A 256 -20.83 1.13 -8.02
C LYS A 256 -19.38 1.31 -7.58
N TYR A 257 -18.58 1.90 -8.47
CA TYR A 257 -17.13 2.07 -8.28
C TYR A 257 -16.73 3.50 -7.90
N ASP A 258 -17.70 4.35 -7.51
CA ASP A 258 -17.49 5.73 -7.05
C ASP A 258 -17.01 5.81 -5.59
N SER A 259 -17.00 4.70 -4.85
CA SER A 259 -16.29 4.56 -3.57
C SER A 259 -16.14 3.08 -3.21
N SER A 260 -15.11 2.74 -2.43
CA SER A 260 -15.06 1.40 -1.84
C SER A 260 -16.01 1.29 -0.64
N ARG A 261 -16.59 0.11 -0.44
CA ARG A 261 -17.32 -0.28 0.76
C ARG A 261 -16.39 -0.54 1.95
N CYS A 262 -15.15 -0.93 1.66
CA CYS A 262 -14.13 -1.19 2.65
C CYS A 262 -12.74 -1.10 2.01
N TRP A 263 -11.75 -0.72 2.81
CA TRP A 263 -10.35 -0.65 2.47
C TRP A 263 -9.54 -1.27 3.61
N ALA A 264 -8.76 -2.31 3.28
CA ALA A 264 -7.77 -2.89 4.15
C ALA A 264 -6.35 -2.66 3.62
N VAL A 265 -5.45 -2.33 4.54
CA VAL A 265 -4.00 -2.40 4.31
C VAL A 265 -3.52 -3.70 4.92
N LEU A 266 -2.92 -4.54 4.08
CA LEU A 266 -2.45 -5.87 4.44
C LEU A 266 -0.99 -5.72 4.89
N ASP A 267 -0.80 -5.61 6.20
CA ASP A 267 0.50 -5.34 6.81
C ASP A 267 1.53 -6.41 6.41
N ALA A 268 2.50 -6.01 5.59
CA ALA A 268 3.66 -6.83 5.27
C ALA A 268 4.73 -6.69 6.35
N ARG A 269 5.37 -7.81 6.69
CA ARG A 269 6.44 -7.88 7.67
C ARG A 269 7.73 -8.36 7.02
N PRO A 270 8.85 -7.63 7.21
CA PRO A 270 10.13 -8.13 6.76
C PRO A 270 10.59 -9.23 7.73
N ILE A 271 11.04 -10.35 7.20
CA ILE A 271 11.47 -11.51 7.97
C ILE A 271 12.91 -11.82 7.57
N ALA A 272 13.75 -12.18 8.56
CA ALA A 272 15.12 -12.58 8.28
C ALA A 272 15.13 -13.75 7.30
N LYS A 273 16.20 -13.86 6.50
CA LYS A 273 16.37 -15.04 5.65
C LYS A 273 16.23 -16.27 6.53
N ILE A 274 15.29 -17.12 6.14
CA ILE A 274 15.08 -18.42 6.76
C ILE A 274 15.99 -19.34 5.97
N ASP A 275 16.92 -20.01 6.63
CA ASP A 275 17.74 -21.04 5.98
C ASP A 275 16.78 -22.12 5.43
N GLU A 276 16.76 -22.28 4.11
CA GLU A 276 15.98 -23.31 3.41
C GLU A 276 16.66 -24.69 3.47
#